data_AF-A0A2V9Q266-F1
#
_entry.id   AF-A0A2V9Q266-F1
#
_cell.length_a   1.000
_cell.length_b   1.000
_cell.length_c   1.000
_cell.angle_alpha   90.00
_cell.angle_beta   90.00
_cell.angle_gamma   90.00
#
_symmetry.space_group_name_H-M   'P 1'
#
loop_
_entity.id
_entity.type
_entity.pdbx_description
1 polymer ?
#
loop_
_entity_poly.entity_id
_entity_poly.type
_entity_poly.pdbx_seq_one_letter_code
_entity_poly.pdbx_strand_id
1 'polypeptide(L)'
;RGDMLYLPSGSARVHRLHAPFVTEKEIAAVVELWRSQGTAEYEQKFLEVPKEEREGVAGGGDGDPDADDNDPMYNDAVRLVIEFGKASTSLLQRRLRVGYGRAAHLIDLMERDGIVGAADGPKPREVLKRPDWITEVEESMR
;
A
#
# COMPACT_ATOMS: atom_id res chain seq x y z
N ARG A 1 36.05 8.92 -4.81
CA ARG A 1 34.99 9.47 -3.93
C ARG A 1 34.38 10.62 -4.69
N GLY A 2 33.09 10.50 -5.03
CA GLY A 2 32.46 11.32 -6.06
C GLY A 2 32.66 10.72 -7.46
N ASP A 3 32.20 9.49 -7.67
CA ASP A 3 32.16 8.90 -9.00
C ASP A 3 30.85 8.15 -9.19
N MET A 4 30.31 8.22 -10.40
CA MET A 4 29.02 7.63 -10.74
C MET A 4 29.14 6.91 -12.08
N LEU A 5 28.46 5.77 -12.19
CA LEU A 5 28.22 5.12 -13.48
C LEU A 5 26.86 5.56 -14.00
N TYR A 6 26.83 6.13 -15.19
CA TYR A 6 25.63 6.64 -15.84
C TYR A 6 25.33 5.85 -17.11
N LEU A 7 24.11 5.35 -17.23
CA LEU A 7 23.61 4.68 -18.43
C LEU A 7 22.52 5.55 -19.06
N PRO A 8 22.79 6.24 -20.19
CA PRO A 8 21.79 7.03 -20.88
C PRO A 8 20.68 6.15 -21.46
N SER A 9 19.44 6.63 -21.43
CA SER A 9 18.31 5.98 -22.11
C SER A 9 18.60 5.79 -23.60
N GLY A 10 18.47 4.56 -24.10
CA GLY A 10 18.74 4.22 -25.50
C GLY A 10 20.21 3.86 -25.82
N SER A 11 21.12 3.88 -24.84
CA SER A 11 22.50 3.41 -24.99
C SER A 11 22.74 2.14 -24.16
N ALA A 12 23.43 1.15 -24.72
CA ALA A 12 23.91 -0.02 -23.96
C ALA A 12 25.27 0.23 -23.28
N ARG A 13 25.88 1.40 -23.49
CA ARG A 13 27.20 1.76 -22.93
C ARG A 13 27.05 2.58 -21.66
N VAL A 14 27.69 2.09 -20.60
CA VAL A 14 27.84 2.78 -19.32
C VAL A 14 28.98 3.80 -19.41
N HIS A 15 28.73 5.01 -18.92
CA HIS A 15 29.72 6.09 -18.82
C HIS A 15 30.16 6.23 -17.37
N ARG A 16 31.46 6.33 -17.13
CA ARG A 16 31.96 6.71 -15.82
C ARG A 16 32.11 8.22 -15.76
N LEU A 17 31.43 8.83 -14.79
CA LEU A 17 31.46 10.26 -14.53
C LEU A 17 32.20 10.50 -13.21
N HIS A 18 33.06 11.51 -13.20
CA HIS A 18 33.65 12.02 -11.97
C HIS A 18 32.77 13.17 -11.48
N ALA A 19 32.19 13.03 -10.29
CA ALA A 19 31.31 14.00 -9.68
C ALA A 19 31.97 14.57 -8.42
N PRO A 20 31.65 15.80 -8.00
CA PRO A 20 32.07 16.27 -6.69
C PRO A 20 31.47 15.35 -5.61
N PHE A 21 32.29 14.95 -4.64
CA PHE A 21 31.80 14.29 -3.44
C PHE A 21 31.21 15.36 -2.52
N VAL A 22 29.92 15.26 -2.23
CA VAL A 22 29.22 16.17 -1.31
C VAL A 22 28.79 15.37 -0.10
N THR A 23 29.07 15.89 1.09
CA THR A 23 28.65 15.29 2.35
C THR A 23 27.22 15.68 2.71
N GLU A 24 26.56 14.85 3.52
CA GLU A 24 25.21 15.13 4.03
C GLU A 24 25.13 16.47 4.76
N LYS A 25 26.20 16.87 5.47
CA LYS A 25 26.28 18.15 6.16
C LYS A 25 26.24 19.34 5.20
N GLU A 26 26.95 19.26 4.07
CA GLU A 26 26.95 20.30 3.05
C GLU A 26 25.59 20.40 2.35
N ILE A 27 24.96 19.26 2.07
CA ILE A 27 23.60 19.21 1.50
C ILE A 27 22.61 19.89 2.45
N ALA A 28 22.61 19.52 3.74
CA ALA A 28 21.71 20.08 4.74
C ALA A 28 21.90 21.61 4.89
N ALA A 29 23.15 22.08 4.90
CA ALA A 29 23.45 23.51 4.99
C ALA A 29 22.90 24.30 3.80
N VAL A 30 23.02 23.76 2.58
CA VAL A 30 22.45 24.38 1.38
C VAL A 30 20.92 24.38 1.45
N VAL A 31 20.30 23.25 1.80
CA VAL A 31 18.83 23.15 1.92
C VAL A 31 18.29 24.17 2.93
N GLU A 32 18.94 24.34 4.07
CA GLU A 32 18.50 25.29 5.10
C GLU A 32 18.62 26.74 4.62
N LEU A 33 19.73 27.09 3.96
CA LEU A 33 19.88 28.41 3.34
C LEU A 33 18.76 28.70 2.33
N TRP A 34 18.42 27.72 1.50
CA TRP A 34 17.31 27.86 0.55
C TRP A 34 15.96 28.01 1.24
N ARG A 35 15.70 27.24 2.31
CA ARG A 35 14.48 27.32 3.10
C ARG A 35 14.31 28.66 3.81
N SER A 36 15.41 29.29 4.24
CA SER A 36 15.37 30.61 4.90
C SER A 36 14.98 31.77 3.96
N GLN A 37 15.06 31.58 2.64
CA GLN A 37 14.77 32.63 1.67
C GLN A 37 13.27 32.83 1.40
N GLY A 38 12.42 31.87 1.79
CA GLY A 38 10.99 32.00 1.58
C GLY A 38 10.19 30.81 2.11
N THR A 39 8.88 31.01 2.21
CA THR A 39 7.93 29.94 2.52
C THR A 39 7.61 29.15 1.27
N ALA A 40 7.47 27.83 1.41
CA ALA A 40 7.04 27.00 0.30
C ALA A 40 5.57 27.28 -0.05
N GLU A 41 5.32 27.67 -1.30
CA GLU A 41 3.98 27.77 -1.87
C GLU A 41 3.67 26.45 -2.58
N TYR A 42 2.80 25.65 -1.96
CA TYR A 42 2.37 24.39 -2.54
C TYR A 42 1.07 24.58 -3.31
N GLU A 43 1.05 24.13 -4.55
CA GLU A 43 -0.18 24.01 -5.32
C GLU A 43 -1.02 22.86 -4.76
N GLN A 44 -2.07 23.22 -4.01
CA GLN A 44 -2.96 22.28 -3.33
C GLN A 44 -3.57 21.25 -4.28
N LYS A 45 -3.79 21.59 -5.55
CA LYS A 45 -4.27 20.67 -6.59
C LYS A 45 -3.40 19.40 -6.75
N PHE A 46 -2.10 19.49 -6.50
CA PHE A 46 -1.19 18.33 -6.54
C PHE A 46 -1.03 17.63 -5.19
N LEU A 47 -1.44 18.29 -4.10
CA LEU A 47 -1.51 17.70 -2.75
C LEU A 47 -2.84 16.99 -2.51
N GLU A 48 -3.89 17.42 -3.19
CA GLU A 48 -5.15 16.70 -3.28
C GLU A 48 -4.89 15.34 -3.92
N VAL A 49 -5.30 14.30 -3.21
CA VAL A 49 -5.38 12.96 -3.80
C VAL A 49 -6.22 13.10 -5.06
N PRO A 50 -5.74 12.64 -6.25
CA PRO A 50 -6.53 12.71 -7.46
C PRO A 50 -7.91 12.14 -7.17
N LYS A 51 -8.93 13.00 -7.17
CA LYS A 51 -10.31 12.55 -7.19
C LYS A 51 -10.41 11.83 -8.52
N GLU A 52 -10.49 10.51 -8.51
CA GLU A 52 -10.80 9.74 -9.70
C GLU A 52 -12.07 10.35 -10.30
N GLU A 53 -11.93 11.16 -11.35
CA GLU A 53 -13.02 11.41 -12.26
C GLU A 53 -13.36 10.06 -12.87
N ARG A 54 -14.32 9.38 -12.25
CA ARG A 54 -14.96 8.17 -12.74
C ARG A 54 -15.78 8.51 -13.96
N GLU A 55 -15.11 8.88 -15.05
CA GLU A 55 -15.68 8.79 -16.37
C GLU A 55 -15.62 7.31 -16.82
N GLY A 56 -16.70 6.60 -16.47
CA GLY A 56 -17.30 5.57 -17.31
C GLY A 56 -16.38 4.51 -17.93
N VAL A 57 -15.85 3.60 -17.11
CA VAL A 57 -15.70 2.21 -17.54
C VAL A 57 -16.23 1.31 -16.43
N ALA A 58 -17.26 0.54 -16.76
CA ALA A 58 -17.86 -0.44 -15.88
C ALA A 58 -16.79 -1.39 -15.29
N GLY A 59 -16.66 -1.40 -13.97
CA GLY A 59 -15.91 -2.41 -13.22
C GLY A 59 -15.03 -1.84 -12.11
N GLY A 60 -15.44 -2.04 -10.85
CA GLY A 60 -14.59 -1.88 -9.67
C GLY A 60 -14.82 -0.57 -8.91
N GLY A 61 -15.73 -0.60 -7.93
CA GLY A 61 -15.93 0.51 -7.00
C GLY A 61 -14.86 0.50 -5.90
N ASP A 62 -14.17 1.64 -5.75
CA ASP A 62 -13.30 1.97 -4.61
C ASP A 62 -13.88 3.20 -3.88
N GLY A 63 -14.73 2.97 -2.89
CA GLY A 63 -15.19 4.02 -2.00
C GLY A 63 -14.09 4.37 -1.01
N ASP A 64 -13.82 5.68 -0.90
CA ASP A 64 -13.43 6.47 0.29
C ASP A 64 -12.65 5.77 1.44
N PRO A 65 -11.48 6.30 1.86
CA PRO A 65 -10.69 5.71 2.94
C PRO A 65 -11.20 6.00 4.37
N ASP A 66 -12.37 6.64 4.55
CA ASP A 66 -12.88 7.02 5.88
C ASP A 66 -14.38 6.78 6.11
N ALA A 67 -15.08 6.00 5.27
CA ALA A 67 -16.51 5.75 5.47
C ALA A 67 -17.02 4.41 4.90
N ASP A 68 -16.51 3.29 5.39
CA ASP A 68 -17.35 2.12 5.66
C ASP A 68 -16.54 1.09 6.47
N ASP A 69 -16.99 0.76 7.68
CA ASP A 69 -16.57 -0.48 8.37
C ASP A 69 -17.03 -1.74 7.60
N ASN A 70 -17.69 -1.57 6.44
CA ASN A 70 -18.14 -2.64 5.55
C ASN A 70 -17.53 -2.49 4.15
N ASP A 71 -16.25 -2.83 3.96
CA ASP A 71 -15.74 -3.05 2.60
C ASP A 71 -16.60 -4.18 1.95
N PRO A 72 -17.22 -3.96 0.77
CA PRO A 72 -18.05 -4.97 0.11
C PRO A 72 -17.33 -6.31 -0.11
N MET A 73 -16.01 -6.30 -0.20
CA MET A 73 -15.16 -7.46 -0.42
C MET A 73 -14.66 -8.10 0.88
N TYR A 74 -15.01 -7.54 2.04
CA TYR A 74 -14.55 -8.01 3.34
C TYR A 74 -14.95 -9.47 3.62
N ASN A 75 -16.23 -9.79 3.46
CA ASN A 75 -16.74 -11.15 3.69
C ASN A 75 -16.09 -12.19 2.76
N ASP A 76 -15.88 -11.84 1.49
CA ASP A 76 -15.20 -12.70 0.52
C ASP A 76 -13.71 -12.87 0.87
N ALA A 77 -13.07 -11.82 1.36
CA ALA A 77 -11.70 -11.86 1.82
C ALA A 77 -11.54 -12.74 3.07
N VAL A 78 -12.45 -12.65 4.03
CA VAL A 78 -12.48 -13.48 5.24
C VAL A 78 -12.63 -14.95 4.87
N ARG A 79 -13.58 -15.28 3.98
CA ARG A 79 -13.76 -16.64 3.45
C ARG A 79 -12.49 -17.21 2.86
N LEU A 80 -11.83 -16.41 2.02
CA LEU A 80 -10.61 -16.83 1.35
C LEU A 80 -9.43 -17.00 2.31
N VAL A 81 -9.29 -16.11 3.29
CA VAL A 81 -8.22 -16.22 4.30
C VAL A 81 -8.40 -17.47 5.15
N ILE A 82 -9.63 -17.78 5.56
CA ILE A 82 -9.97 -18.96 6.36
C ILE A 82 -9.78 -20.25 5.56
N GLU A 83 -10.19 -20.29 4.30
CA GLU A 83 -9.99 -21.44 3.41
C GLU A 83 -8.50 -21.76 3.19
N PHE A 84 -7.67 -20.72 3.01
CA PHE A 84 -6.24 -20.89 2.74
C PHE A 84 -5.38 -21.02 4.01
N GLY A 85 -5.94 -20.74 5.18
CA GLY A 85 -5.25 -20.81 6.49
C GLY A 85 -4.10 -19.80 6.66
N LYS A 86 -3.99 -18.81 5.78
CA LYS A 86 -2.96 -17.77 5.83
C LYS A 86 -3.48 -16.46 5.24
N ALA A 87 -3.17 -15.35 5.88
CA ALA A 87 -3.53 -14.02 5.39
C ALA A 87 -2.30 -13.31 4.81
N SER A 88 -2.32 -13.01 3.51
CA SER A 88 -1.29 -12.17 2.89
C SER A 88 -1.88 -11.22 1.86
N THR A 89 -1.31 -10.02 1.75
CA THR A 89 -1.73 -9.00 0.77
C THR A 89 -1.71 -9.57 -0.65
N SER A 90 -0.64 -10.28 -1.00
CA SER A 90 -0.48 -10.96 -2.28
C SER A 90 -1.52 -12.06 -2.57
N LEU A 91 -2.10 -12.69 -1.54
CA LEU A 91 -3.18 -13.66 -1.70
C LEU A 91 -4.46 -12.93 -2.14
N LEU A 92 -4.85 -11.89 -1.40
CA LEU A 92 -6.04 -11.10 -1.67
C LEU A 92 -5.95 -10.37 -3.01
N GLN A 93 -4.81 -9.76 -3.34
CA GLN A 93 -4.61 -9.07 -4.63
C GLN A 93 -4.89 -9.98 -5.84
N ARG A 94 -4.41 -11.23 -5.80
CA ARG A 94 -4.59 -12.17 -6.92
C ARG A 94 -6.00 -12.75 -7.00
N ARG A 95 -6.63 -12.98 -5.85
CA ARG A 95 -7.92 -13.68 -5.78
C ARG A 95 -9.10 -12.74 -5.93
N LEU A 96 -9.01 -11.56 -5.31
CA LEU A 96 -10.05 -10.54 -5.33
C LEU A 96 -9.81 -9.46 -6.39
N ARG A 97 -8.65 -9.48 -7.08
CA ARG A 97 -8.28 -8.47 -8.09
C ARG A 97 -8.27 -7.04 -7.54
N VAL A 98 -7.94 -6.90 -6.25
CA VAL A 98 -7.84 -5.61 -5.55
C VAL A 98 -6.42 -5.06 -5.58
N GLY A 99 -6.28 -3.73 -5.45
CA GLY A 99 -5.00 -3.07 -5.29
C GLY A 99 -4.29 -3.43 -3.97
N TYR A 100 -2.99 -3.12 -3.87
CA TYR A 100 -2.20 -3.41 -2.66
C TYR A 100 -2.76 -2.71 -1.42
N GLY A 101 -3.11 -1.42 -1.52
CA GLY A 101 -3.63 -0.63 -0.40
C GLY A 101 -4.91 -1.22 0.18
N ARG A 102 -5.87 -1.56 -0.69
CA ARG A 102 -7.11 -2.22 -0.29
C ARG A 102 -6.89 -3.61 0.29
N ALA A 103 -6.00 -4.42 -0.29
CA ALA A 103 -5.64 -5.72 0.28
C ALA A 103 -5.00 -5.62 1.67
N ALA A 104 -4.17 -4.61 1.91
CA ALA A 104 -3.58 -4.35 3.21
C ALA A 104 -4.67 -3.93 4.22
N HIS A 105 -5.54 -3.00 3.83
CA HIS A 105 -6.65 -2.54 4.65
C HIS A 105 -7.59 -3.69 5.06
N LEU A 106 -7.96 -4.56 4.12
CA LEU A 106 -8.77 -5.75 4.41
C LEU A 106 -8.12 -6.67 5.45
N ILE A 107 -6.80 -6.81 5.42
CA ILE A 107 -6.07 -7.64 6.40
C ILE A 107 -6.02 -6.95 7.77
N ASP A 108 -5.91 -5.62 7.80
CA ASP A 108 -5.92 -4.85 9.05
C ASP A 108 -7.32 -4.86 9.70
N LEU A 109 -8.40 -4.84 8.92
CA LEU A 109 -9.76 -5.06 9.41
C LEU A 109 -9.92 -6.45 10.02
N MET A 110 -9.40 -7.50 9.36
CA MET A 110 -9.43 -8.87 9.90
C MET A 110 -8.61 -9.05 11.18
N GLU A 111 -7.55 -8.26 11.36
CA GLU A 111 -6.79 -8.22 12.62
C GLU A 111 -7.61 -7.57 13.74
N ARG A 112 -8.29 -6.45 13.44
CA ARG A 112 -9.19 -5.77 14.40
C ARG A 112 -10.33 -6.69 14.84
N ASP A 113 -10.88 -7.48 13.92
CA ASP A 113 -11.95 -8.44 14.20
C ASP A 113 -11.45 -9.75 14.85
N GLY A 114 -10.15 -9.89 15.05
CA GLY A 114 -9.54 -11.07 15.67
C GLY A 114 -9.67 -12.34 14.82
N ILE A 115 -9.79 -12.19 13.50
CA ILE A 115 -9.78 -13.29 12.53
C ILE A 115 -8.34 -13.67 12.19
N VAL A 116 -7.45 -12.67 12.12
CA VAL A 116 -6.05 -12.80 11.77
C VAL A 116 -5.17 -12.29 12.91
N GLY A 117 -4.02 -12.94 13.14
CA GLY A 117 -3.06 -12.55 14.17
C GLY A 117 -2.24 -11.30 13.80
N ALA A 118 -1.43 -10.85 14.75
CA ALA A 118 -0.56 -9.69 14.57
C ALA A 118 0.45 -9.87 13.43
N ALA A 119 0.92 -8.76 12.86
CA ALA A 119 1.93 -8.79 11.80
C ALA A 119 3.29 -9.34 12.29
N ASP A 120 3.78 -10.42 11.67
CA ASP A 120 5.16 -10.94 11.82
C ASP A 120 6.03 -10.55 10.61
N GLY A 121 6.29 -9.25 10.49
CA GLY A 121 7.12 -8.70 9.41
C GLY A 121 6.56 -9.00 8.01
N PRO A 122 7.37 -9.47 7.05
CA PRO A 122 6.93 -9.71 5.68
C PRO A 122 6.19 -11.04 5.50
N LYS A 123 6.04 -11.86 6.55
CA LYS A 123 5.39 -13.16 6.45
C LYS A 123 3.86 -13.02 6.41
N PRO A 124 3.15 -13.98 5.79
CA PRO A 124 1.71 -14.10 5.93
C PRO A 124 1.31 -14.17 7.41
N ARG A 125 0.25 -13.46 7.79
CA ARG A 125 -0.30 -13.48 9.13
C ARG A 125 -1.04 -14.80 9.37
N GLU A 126 -0.97 -15.29 10.59
CA GLU A 126 -1.66 -16.52 11.03
C GLU A 126 -3.17 -16.27 11.11
N VAL A 127 -3.96 -17.28 10.76
CA VAL A 127 -5.43 -17.23 10.86
C VAL A 127 -5.85 -17.87 12.18
N LEU A 128 -6.57 -17.10 13.00
CA LEU A 128 -6.95 -17.49 14.37
C LEU A 128 -8.27 -18.27 14.42
N LYS A 129 -9.07 -18.21 13.34
CA LYS A 129 -10.35 -18.91 13.21
C LYS A 129 -10.21 -20.23 12.47
N ARG A 130 -11.05 -21.18 12.84
CA ARG A 130 -11.11 -22.50 12.20
C ARG A 130 -11.90 -22.42 10.87
N PRO A 131 -11.68 -23.33 9.92
CA PRO A 131 -12.41 -23.37 8.65
C PRO A 131 -13.94 -23.35 8.79
N ASP A 132 -14.46 -24.02 9.82
CA ASP A 132 -15.91 -24.15 10.06
C ASP A 132 -16.55 -22.92 10.72
N TRP A 133 -15.74 -21.95 11.18
CA TRP A 133 -16.21 -20.77 11.91
C TRP A 133 -17.20 -19.93 11.12
N ILE A 134 -17.02 -19.83 9.80
CA ILE A 134 -17.92 -19.04 8.93
C ILE A 134 -19.33 -19.64 8.95
N THR A 135 -19.44 -20.96 8.85
CA THR A 135 -20.73 -21.66 8.85
C THR A 135 -21.42 -21.55 10.21
N GLU A 136 -20.68 -21.68 11.31
CA GLU A 136 -21.22 -21.49 12.67
C GLU A 136 -21.75 -20.07 12.89
N VAL A 137 -21.05 -19.05 12.40
CA VAL A 137 -21.49 -17.64 12.48
C VAL A 137 -22.74 -17.42 11.64
N GLU A 138 -22.76 -17.90 10.39
CA GLU A 138 -23.92 -17.79 9.49
C GLU A 138 -25.17 -18.49 10.03
N GLU A 139 -25.02 -19.64 10.70
CA GLU A 139 -26.12 -20.35 11.37
C GLU A 139 -26.62 -19.60 12.61
N SER A 140 -25.73 -18.96 13.39
CA SER A 140 -26.11 -18.20 14.59
C SER A 140 -26.83 -16.88 14.29
N MET A 141 -26.67 -16.34 13.07
CA MET A 141 -27.27 -15.09 12.61
C MET A 141 -28.61 -15.29 11.88
N ARG A 142 -29.04 -16.54 11.68
CA ARG A 142 -30.31 -16.91 11.04
C ARG A 142 -31.39 -17.22 12.08
#